data_AF-A0A4Q4WYW9-F1
#
_entry.id   AF-A0A4Q4WYW9-F1
#
_cell.length_a   1.000
_cell.length_b   1.000
_cell.length_c   1.000
_cell.angle_alpha   90.00
_cell.angle_beta   90.00
_cell.angle_gamma   90.00
#
_symmetry.space_group_name_H-M   'P 1'
#
loop_
_entity.id
_entity.type
_entity.pdbx_description
1 polymer ?
#
loop_
_entity_poly.entity_id
_entity_poly.type
_entity_poly.pdbx_seq_one_letter_code
_entity_poly.pdbx_strand_id
1 'polypeptide(L)'
;MPLSHTDSGFSNLSTGRQRRLSRAAEEQGPIFLGIAAAVNGDTVSVALAAHDQTYLLDYAIEHLPLEDDSHEGEDIIADYVVQKVEDYEHRNLVKFIGAGLPSPLTKISPTLCSRLWLDADIVPIVLSPKGKDLSSRWEEKELDEQADSMARKCVMNFGPSLVPLLQVGFRGAVMVDAGFRAQINRAEDHQALTCSTATWDALMHYAGQLKQKGTKIAFFSATPQGGGVALMRHALVRFCRLIGVDLSCSKAAPGRLQKYSKCLLE
;
A
#
# COMPACT_ATOMS: atom_id res chain seq x y z
N MET A 1 15.30 -7.24 41.33
CA MET A 1 15.16 -5.84 40.86
C MET A 1 14.34 -5.90 39.58
N PRO A 2 13.13 -5.33 39.53
CA PRO A 2 12.31 -5.41 38.34
C PRO A 2 12.80 -4.37 37.32
N LEU A 3 13.06 -4.83 36.10
CA LEU A 3 13.39 -4.00 34.95
C LEU A 3 12.17 -3.13 34.61
N SER A 4 12.40 -1.82 34.58
CA SER A 4 11.40 -0.83 34.17
C SER A 4 11.16 -0.96 32.67
N HIS A 5 10.05 -1.57 32.29
CA HIS A 5 9.47 -1.39 30.96
C HIS A 5 9.01 0.07 30.85
N THR A 6 9.74 0.89 30.10
CA THR A 6 9.23 2.17 29.62
C THR A 6 8.28 1.87 28.47
N ASP A 7 6.99 1.83 28.81
CA ASP A 7 5.89 1.75 27.86
C ASP A 7 5.82 3.09 27.08
N SER A 8 6.52 3.19 25.94
CA SER A 8 6.33 4.28 24.97
C SER A 8 5.09 4.00 24.14
N GLY A 9 3.94 4.08 24.81
CA GLY A 9 2.67 4.26 24.14
C GLY A 9 2.62 5.60 23.40
N PHE A 10 1.53 5.80 22.67
CA PHE A 10 1.01 7.11 22.26
C PHE A 10 0.71 8.02 23.48
N SER A 11 1.69 8.29 24.33
CA SER A 11 1.48 8.82 25.68
C SER A 11 2.37 10.02 25.93
N ASN A 12 1.88 11.16 25.45
CA ASN A 12 1.71 12.40 26.22
C ASN A 12 0.83 13.35 25.37
N LEU A 13 -0.49 13.18 25.50
CA LEU A 13 -1.47 14.00 24.79
C LEU A 13 -1.52 15.40 25.42
N SER A 14 -1.17 16.44 24.65
CA SER A 14 -1.43 17.83 25.07
C SER A 14 -2.93 18.12 24.98
N THR A 15 -3.45 19.04 25.81
CA THR A 15 -4.89 19.40 25.85
C THR A 15 -5.44 19.81 24.47
N GLY A 16 -4.63 20.46 23.64
CA GLY A 16 -5.00 20.82 22.26
C GLY A 16 -5.09 19.61 21.32
N ARG A 17 -4.26 18.59 21.53
CA ARG A 17 -4.24 17.33 20.77
C ARG A 17 -5.42 16.44 21.15
N GLN A 18 -5.72 16.35 22.44
CA GLN A 18 -6.89 15.61 22.94
C GLN A 18 -8.19 16.21 22.43
N ARG A 19 -8.30 17.55 22.36
CA ARG A 19 -9.45 18.25 21.78
C ARG A 19 -9.60 18.02 20.27
N ARG A 20 -8.50 17.80 19.53
CA ARG A 20 -8.53 17.52 18.08
C ARG A 20 -8.92 16.08 17.80
N LEU A 21 -8.38 15.13 18.56
CA LEU A 21 -8.78 13.71 18.47
C LEU A 21 -10.25 13.55 18.83
N SER A 22 -10.73 14.20 19.89
CA SER A 22 -12.15 14.18 20.24
C SER A 22 -13.01 14.83 19.17
N ARG A 23 -12.54 15.89 18.49
CA ARG A 23 -13.29 16.50 17.37
C ARG A 23 -13.28 15.62 16.12
N ALA A 24 -12.15 14.98 15.79
CA ALA A 24 -12.07 14.02 14.68
C ALA A 24 -12.94 12.78 14.93
N ALA A 25 -13.04 12.33 16.19
CA ALA A 25 -13.94 11.27 16.62
C ALA A 25 -15.41 11.72 16.62
N GLU A 26 -15.72 12.96 17.00
CA GLU A 26 -17.07 13.55 16.92
C GLU A 26 -17.51 13.81 15.47
N GLU A 27 -16.58 14.17 14.56
CA GLU A 27 -16.85 14.46 13.15
C GLU A 27 -16.70 13.22 12.23
N GLN A 28 -16.33 12.04 12.75
CA GLN A 28 -16.05 10.79 12.00
C GLN A 28 -15.29 11.04 10.68
N GLY A 29 -14.22 11.81 10.76
CA GLY A 29 -13.38 12.11 9.61
C GLY A 29 -12.46 10.93 9.25
N PRO A 30 -12.20 10.68 7.97
CA PRO A 30 -11.26 9.63 7.55
C PRO A 30 -9.84 9.97 7.99
N ILE A 31 -9.13 8.99 8.54
CA ILE A 31 -7.74 9.14 8.94
C ILE A 31 -6.81 8.32 8.03
N PHE A 32 -5.62 8.84 7.82
CA PHE A 32 -4.57 8.26 6.99
C PHE A 32 -3.29 8.11 7.79
N LEU A 33 -2.57 7.05 7.49
CA LEU A 33 -1.30 6.74 8.13
C LEU A 33 -0.15 7.10 7.21
N GLY A 34 0.92 7.62 7.77
CA GLY A 34 2.22 7.73 7.13
C GLY A 34 3.23 6.89 7.89
N ILE A 35 4.01 6.09 7.16
CA ILE A 35 5.01 5.20 7.73
C ILE A 35 6.36 5.54 7.11
N ALA A 36 7.38 5.68 7.95
CA ALA A 36 8.77 5.77 7.50
C ALA A 36 9.64 4.89 8.41
N ALA A 37 10.70 4.30 7.87
CA ALA A 37 11.69 3.62 8.69
C ALA A 37 13.10 3.89 8.17
N ALA A 38 14.06 3.90 9.09
CA ALA A 38 15.48 4.03 8.82
C ALA A 38 16.25 2.98 9.62
N VAL A 39 17.19 2.33 8.95
CA VAL A 39 18.09 1.33 9.55
C VAL A 39 19.36 2.03 10.00
N ASN A 40 19.69 1.92 11.28
CA ASN A 40 20.86 2.51 11.91
C ASN A 40 21.64 1.42 12.65
N GLY A 41 22.59 0.78 11.96
CA GLY A 41 23.35 -0.35 12.51
C GLY A 41 22.40 -1.47 12.93
N ASP A 42 22.40 -1.79 14.22
CA ASP A 42 21.64 -2.91 14.81
C ASP A 42 20.24 -2.50 15.26
N THR A 43 19.74 -1.33 14.82
CA THR A 43 18.41 -0.84 15.19
C THR A 43 17.65 -0.32 13.98
N VAL A 44 16.34 -0.56 13.94
CA VAL A 44 15.42 0.09 13.00
C VAL A 44 14.60 1.11 13.76
N SER A 45 14.71 2.37 13.32
CA SER A 45 13.79 3.42 13.76
C SER A 45 12.56 3.38 12.86
N VAL A 46 11.36 3.25 13.44
CA VAL A 46 10.08 3.29 12.73
C VAL A 46 9.30 4.51 13.22
N ALA A 47 8.90 5.38 12.29
CA ALA A 47 8.01 6.50 12.56
C ALA A 47 6.64 6.29 11.94
N LEU A 48 5.61 6.61 12.72
CA LEU A 48 4.21 6.59 12.35
C LEU A 48 3.63 8.00 12.49
N ALA A 49 2.83 8.44 11.53
CA ALA A 49 2.12 9.70 11.56
C ALA A 49 0.65 9.49 11.20
N ALA A 50 -0.25 9.78 12.13
CA ALA A 50 -1.69 9.77 11.91
C ALA A 50 -2.15 11.18 11.49
N HIS A 51 -2.76 11.27 10.33
CA HIS A 51 -3.17 12.53 9.74
C HIS A 51 -4.64 12.44 9.33
N ASP A 52 -5.42 13.50 9.53
CA ASP A 52 -6.74 13.60 8.87
C ASP A 52 -6.53 14.03 7.41
N GLN A 53 -7.46 14.73 6.75
CA GLN A 53 -7.20 15.25 5.40
C GLN A 53 -6.34 16.53 5.39
N THR A 54 -6.20 17.21 6.52
CA THR A 54 -5.67 18.58 6.68
C THR A 54 -4.60 18.71 7.76
N TYR A 55 -4.70 18.00 8.88
CA TYR A 55 -3.87 18.14 10.06
C TYR A 55 -3.25 16.83 10.51
N LEU A 56 -2.01 16.93 11.02
CA LEU A 56 -1.39 15.89 11.82
C LEU A 56 -2.15 15.78 13.16
N LEU A 57 -2.65 14.58 13.44
CA LEU A 57 -3.37 14.24 14.67
C LEU A 57 -2.41 13.68 15.72
N ASP A 58 -1.59 12.73 15.28
CA ASP A 58 -0.70 11.98 16.17
C ASP A 58 0.57 11.52 15.43
N TYR A 59 1.64 11.25 16.18
CA TYR A 59 2.88 10.69 15.66
C TYR A 59 3.57 9.88 16.76
N ALA A 60 4.31 8.86 16.35
CA ALA A 60 5.13 8.02 17.22
C ALA A 60 6.44 7.66 16.51
N ILE A 61 7.53 7.57 17.26
CA ILE A 61 8.82 7.06 16.80
C ILE A 61 9.25 5.99 17.79
N GLU A 62 9.59 4.82 17.28
CA GLU A 62 10.08 3.70 18.09
C GLU A 62 11.36 3.14 17.48
N HIS A 63 12.27 2.67 18.33
CA HIS A 63 13.51 2.02 17.92
C HIS A 63 13.40 0.53 18.24
N LEU A 64 13.34 -0.28 17.18
CA LEU A 64 13.26 -1.73 17.26
C LEU A 64 14.67 -2.32 17.15
N PRO A 65 15.06 -3.24 18.04
CA PRO A 65 16.33 -3.94 17.89
C PRO A 65 16.27 -4.87 16.67
N LEU A 66 17.33 -4.88 15.87
CA LEU A 66 17.57 -5.93 14.88
C LEU A 66 18.35 -7.03 15.58
N GLU A 67 17.67 -8.12 15.96
CA GLU A 67 18.36 -9.28 16.50
C GLU A 67 19.01 -10.06 15.35
N ASP A 68 20.32 -10.30 15.43
CA ASP A 68 21.14 -10.78 14.32
C ASP A 68 20.92 -12.25 13.90
N ASP A 69 20.20 -13.10 14.67
CA ASP A 69 20.43 -14.56 14.51
C ASP A 69 19.25 -15.55 14.68
N SER A 70 17.95 -15.17 14.68
CA SER A 70 16.91 -16.22 14.88
C SER A 70 15.50 -16.03 14.33
N HIS A 71 15.26 -15.07 13.43
CA HIS A 71 13.94 -14.88 12.83
C HIS A 71 14.00 -14.97 11.30
N GLU A 72 14.36 -16.14 10.77
CA GLU A 72 14.16 -16.46 9.35
C GLU A 72 12.65 -16.47 9.04
N GLY A 73 12.06 -15.30 8.80
CA GLY A 73 10.69 -15.16 8.28
C GLY A 73 9.76 -14.20 9.02
N GLU A 74 10.14 -13.65 10.18
CA GLU A 74 9.30 -12.68 10.89
C GLU A 74 9.67 -11.24 10.49
N ASP A 75 8.66 -10.49 10.06
CA ASP A 75 8.81 -9.09 9.64
C ASP A 75 8.47 -8.20 10.83
N ILE A 76 9.47 -8.00 11.70
CA ILE A 76 9.34 -7.27 12.98
C ILE A 76 8.73 -5.88 12.78
N ILE A 77 9.04 -5.21 11.66
CA ILE A 77 8.48 -3.90 11.33
C ILE A 77 6.99 -4.05 11.03
N ALA A 78 6.59 -5.03 10.23
CA ALA A 78 5.17 -5.27 9.95
C ALA A 78 4.39 -5.63 11.23
N ASP A 79 4.96 -6.49 12.08
CA ASP A 79 4.38 -6.88 13.38
C ASP A 79 4.14 -5.68 14.28
N TYR A 80 5.18 -4.87 14.47
CA TYR A 80 5.09 -3.65 15.25
C TYR A 80 4.05 -2.66 14.70
N VAL A 81 4.09 -2.40 13.39
CA VAL A 81 3.21 -1.39 12.78
C VAL A 81 1.74 -1.84 12.84
N VAL A 82 1.43 -3.08 12.47
CA VAL A 82 0.05 -3.58 12.51
C VAL A 82 -0.49 -3.54 13.94
N GLN A 83 0.29 -4.03 14.91
CA GLN A 83 -0.13 -4.01 16.31
C GLN A 83 -0.39 -2.58 16.82
N LYS A 84 0.51 -1.64 16.56
CA LYS A 84 0.33 -0.23 17.00
C LYS A 84 -0.84 0.44 16.33
N VAL A 85 -1.11 0.11 15.06
CA VAL A 85 -2.25 0.64 14.32
C VAL A 85 -3.57 0.11 14.88
N GLU A 86 -3.69 -1.20 15.10
CA GLU A 86 -4.88 -1.81 15.70
C GLU A 86 -5.15 -1.24 17.11
N ASP A 87 -4.10 -1.11 17.92
CA ASP A 87 -4.19 -0.48 19.24
C ASP A 87 -4.72 0.95 19.16
N TYR A 88 -4.22 1.74 18.20
CA TYR A 88 -4.66 3.12 18.01
C TYR A 88 -6.11 3.19 17.54
N GLU A 89 -6.51 2.35 16.59
CA GLU A 89 -7.87 2.26 16.07
C GLU A 89 -8.86 1.89 17.19
N HIS A 90 -8.55 0.88 18.00
CA HIS A 90 -9.39 0.45 19.12
C HIS A 90 -9.48 1.51 20.22
N ARG A 91 -8.36 2.14 20.60
CA ARG A 91 -8.35 3.14 21.69
C ARG A 91 -9.11 4.40 21.31
N ASN A 92 -9.06 4.82 20.04
CA ASN A 92 -9.65 6.07 19.59
C ASN A 92 -11.00 5.89 18.85
N LEU A 93 -11.45 4.64 18.62
CA LEU A 93 -12.66 4.31 17.86
C LEU A 93 -12.65 4.88 16.43
N VAL A 94 -11.52 4.72 15.75
CA VAL A 94 -11.26 5.25 14.39
C VAL A 94 -10.76 4.14 13.47
N LYS A 95 -10.79 4.39 12.15
CA LYS A 95 -10.25 3.48 11.14
C LYS A 95 -9.35 4.21 10.16
N PHE A 96 -8.14 3.69 9.93
CA PHE A 96 -7.27 4.15 8.86
C PHE A 96 -7.75 3.60 7.51
N ILE A 97 -7.80 4.49 6.52
CA ILE A 97 -8.26 4.13 5.17
C ILE A 97 -7.10 3.75 4.26
N GLY A 98 -5.98 4.46 4.43
CA GLY A 98 -4.79 4.24 3.62
C GLY A 98 -3.52 4.59 4.38
N ALA A 99 -2.44 3.90 4.01
CA ALA A 99 -1.11 4.11 4.57
C ALA A 99 -0.13 4.51 3.47
N GLY A 100 0.46 5.69 3.57
CA GLY A 100 1.56 6.13 2.71
C GLY A 100 2.87 5.58 3.22
N LEU A 101 3.68 5.01 2.33
CA LEU A 101 5.00 4.49 2.68
C LEU A 101 6.03 4.69 1.57
N PRO A 102 7.31 4.94 1.91
CA PRO A 102 8.33 5.21 0.92
C PRO A 102 8.81 3.90 0.28
N SER A 103 9.10 3.91 -1.02
CA SER A 103 9.52 2.70 -1.74
C SER A 103 10.74 1.95 -1.17
N PRO A 104 11.72 2.57 -0.48
CA PRO A 104 12.78 1.82 0.18
C PRO A 104 12.26 0.93 1.32
N LEU A 105 11.16 1.33 2.00
CA LEU A 105 10.61 0.58 3.13
C LEU A 105 10.13 -0.81 2.70
N THR A 106 9.60 -0.95 1.48
CA THR A 106 9.14 -2.25 0.95
C THR A 106 10.28 -3.26 0.75
N LYS A 107 11.54 -2.83 0.81
CA LYS A 107 12.71 -3.72 0.76
C LYS A 107 13.13 -4.20 2.14
N ILE A 108 12.95 -3.35 3.16
CA ILE A 108 13.29 -3.64 4.55
C ILE A 108 12.19 -4.52 5.17
N SER A 109 10.93 -4.19 4.86
CA SER A 109 9.73 -4.86 5.35
C SER A 109 8.85 -5.28 4.16
N PRO A 110 9.14 -6.45 3.55
CA PRO A 110 8.46 -6.88 2.33
C PRO A 110 7.02 -7.38 2.58
N THR A 111 6.63 -7.70 3.81
CA THR A 111 5.27 -8.16 4.14
C THR A 111 4.36 -7.04 4.65
N LEU A 112 4.92 -5.90 5.08
CA LEU A 112 4.13 -4.80 5.67
C LEU A 112 2.93 -4.38 4.82
N CYS A 113 3.11 -4.21 3.50
CA CYS A 113 2.00 -3.77 2.65
C CYS A 113 0.87 -4.81 2.59
N SER A 114 1.20 -6.10 2.48
CA SER A 114 0.19 -7.15 2.45
C SER A 114 -0.50 -7.29 3.80
N ARG A 115 0.25 -7.20 4.90
CA ARG A 115 -0.32 -7.24 6.26
C ARG A 115 -1.22 -6.05 6.57
N LEU A 116 -0.85 -4.83 6.16
CA LEU A 116 -1.73 -3.66 6.29
C LEU A 116 -3.09 -3.88 5.61
N TRP A 117 -3.10 -4.53 4.44
CA TRP A 117 -4.34 -4.82 3.72
C TRP A 117 -5.11 -6.00 4.31
N LEU A 118 -4.44 -7.12 4.58
CA LEU A 118 -5.07 -8.37 4.98
C LEU A 118 -5.51 -8.37 6.44
N ASP A 119 -4.70 -7.81 7.34
CA ASP A 119 -4.95 -7.85 8.78
C ASP A 119 -5.69 -6.58 9.23
N ALA A 120 -5.28 -5.42 8.70
CA ALA A 120 -5.79 -4.13 9.15
C ALA A 120 -6.77 -3.44 8.17
N ASP A 121 -7.11 -4.00 7.01
CA ASP A 121 -8.01 -3.37 6.00
C ASP A 121 -7.58 -1.93 5.63
N ILE A 122 -6.27 -1.70 5.54
CA ILE A 122 -5.68 -0.41 5.17
C ILE A 122 -5.08 -0.53 3.77
N VAL A 123 -5.38 0.41 2.88
CA VAL A 123 -4.78 0.42 1.54
C VAL A 123 -3.36 1.01 1.58
N PRO A 124 -2.29 0.21 1.41
CA PRO A 124 -0.93 0.72 1.32
C PRO A 124 -0.70 1.46 -0.01
N ILE A 125 -0.12 2.64 0.03
CA ILE A 125 0.29 3.43 -1.14
C ILE A 125 1.80 3.65 -1.08
N VAL A 126 2.51 2.96 -1.97
CA VAL A 126 3.96 3.05 -2.10
C VAL A 126 4.35 4.27 -2.94
N LEU A 127 5.12 5.16 -2.33
CA LEU A 127 5.53 6.43 -2.91
C LEU A 127 7.04 6.41 -3.14
N SER A 128 7.47 6.67 -4.38
CA SER A 128 8.91 6.75 -4.68
C SER A 128 9.46 8.08 -4.17
N PRO A 129 10.53 8.10 -3.34
CA PRO A 129 11.19 9.31 -2.87
C PRO A 129 11.97 10.10 -3.92
N LYS A 130 12.01 9.66 -5.19
CA LYS A 130 12.81 10.27 -6.27
C LYS A 130 11.99 10.80 -7.45
N GLY A 131 10.66 10.88 -7.32
CA GLY A 131 9.81 11.52 -8.33
C GLY A 131 10.04 13.03 -8.41
N LYS A 132 9.53 13.70 -9.44
CA LYS A 132 9.46 15.18 -9.50
C LYS A 132 8.80 15.82 -8.25
N ASP A 133 8.03 15.02 -7.50
CA ASP A 133 7.34 15.38 -6.26
C ASP A 133 8.18 15.21 -4.98
N LEU A 134 9.44 14.78 -5.12
CA LEU A 134 10.43 14.86 -4.06
C LEU A 134 11.53 15.79 -4.51
N SER A 135 11.37 17.02 -4.03
CA SER A 135 12.46 17.95 -3.91
C SER A 135 13.67 17.26 -3.29
N SER A 136 14.83 17.79 -3.63
CA SER A 136 16.20 17.52 -3.17
C SER A 136 16.43 17.43 -1.64
N ARG A 137 15.38 17.24 -0.83
CA ARG A 137 15.36 17.36 0.63
C ARG A 137 14.75 16.14 1.33
N TRP A 138 14.47 15.02 0.66
CA TRP A 138 13.99 13.81 1.35
C TRP A 138 15.02 13.30 2.37
N GLU A 139 16.29 13.27 1.97
CA GLU A 139 17.41 12.83 2.80
C GLU A 139 17.75 13.82 3.92
N GLU A 140 17.28 15.07 3.83
CA GLU A 140 17.44 16.11 4.87
C GLU A 140 16.35 16.04 5.95
N LYS A 141 15.28 15.26 5.73
CA LYS A 141 14.13 15.21 6.65
C LYS A 141 14.37 14.22 7.77
N GLU A 142 14.00 14.63 8.97
CA GLU A 142 13.85 13.73 10.12
C GLU A 142 12.75 12.68 9.86
N LEU A 143 12.83 11.57 10.59
CA LEU A 143 12.03 10.38 10.29
C LEU A 143 10.52 10.60 10.49
N ASP A 144 10.14 11.41 11.47
CA ASP A 144 8.75 11.85 11.69
C ASP A 144 8.25 12.78 10.58
N GLU A 145 9.08 13.70 10.09
CA GLU A 145 8.75 14.55 8.93
C GLU A 145 8.58 13.73 7.64
N GLN A 146 9.35 12.64 7.49
CA GLN A 146 9.16 11.68 6.42
C GLN A 146 7.81 10.98 6.55
N ALA A 147 7.46 10.48 7.74
CA ALA A 147 6.19 9.84 8.01
C ALA A 147 5.00 10.78 7.76
N ASP A 148 5.02 12.01 8.29
CA ASP A 148 3.99 13.03 8.02
C ASP A 148 3.86 13.32 6.53
N SER A 149 5.00 13.47 5.83
CA SER A 149 5.00 13.68 4.39
C SER A 149 4.38 12.52 3.63
N MET A 150 4.53 11.28 4.10
CA MET A 150 3.91 10.10 3.51
C MET A 150 2.41 10.09 3.76
N ALA A 151 1.95 10.42 4.97
CA ALA A 151 0.53 10.52 5.29
C ALA A 151 -0.17 11.53 4.37
N ARG A 152 0.35 12.76 4.27
CA ARG A 152 -0.22 13.80 3.40
C ARG A 152 -0.24 13.41 1.92
N LYS A 153 0.82 12.77 1.44
CA LYS A 153 0.86 12.28 0.05
C LYS A 153 -0.09 11.11 -0.17
N CYS A 154 -0.32 10.27 0.84
CA CYS A 154 -1.31 9.19 0.80
C CYS A 154 -2.69 9.77 0.51
N VAL A 155 -3.14 10.77 1.28
CA VAL A 155 -4.44 11.46 1.13
C VAL A 155 -4.73 11.84 -0.32
N MET A 156 -3.73 12.38 -1.03
CA MET A 156 -3.85 12.82 -2.43
C MET A 156 -4.18 11.70 -3.43
N ASN A 157 -4.11 10.43 -3.03
CA ASN A 157 -4.45 9.28 -3.87
C ASN A 157 -5.89 8.81 -3.70
N PHE A 158 -6.67 9.42 -2.81
CA PHE A 158 -8.05 9.05 -2.54
C PHE A 158 -9.02 10.14 -3.00
N GLY A 159 -10.15 9.73 -3.57
CA GLY A 159 -11.23 10.65 -3.93
C GLY A 159 -12.17 10.97 -2.76
N PRO A 160 -13.19 11.81 -2.98
CA PRO A 160 -14.20 12.11 -1.95
C PRO A 160 -14.95 10.88 -1.42
N SER A 161 -15.02 9.81 -2.21
CA SER A 161 -15.61 8.53 -1.82
C SER A 161 -14.65 7.62 -1.04
N LEU A 162 -13.44 8.09 -0.71
CA LEU A 162 -12.41 7.36 0.04
C LEU A 162 -11.97 6.06 -0.63
N VAL A 163 -12.13 6.00 -1.95
CA VAL A 163 -11.59 4.94 -2.80
C VAL A 163 -10.37 5.48 -3.53
N PRO A 164 -9.30 4.68 -3.70
CA PRO A 164 -8.15 5.08 -4.50
C PRO A 164 -8.56 5.58 -5.89
N LEU A 165 -7.99 6.71 -6.30
CA LEU A 165 -8.29 7.37 -7.56
C LEU A 165 -7.86 6.49 -8.73
N LEU A 166 -8.84 6.11 -9.56
CA LEU A 166 -8.58 5.45 -10.82
C LEU A 166 -7.93 6.43 -11.79
N GLN A 167 -6.74 6.09 -12.29
CA GLN A 167 -6.01 6.90 -13.25
C GLN A 167 -6.02 6.25 -14.65
N VAL A 168 -6.20 7.07 -15.67
CA VAL A 168 -6.01 6.66 -17.07
C VAL A 168 -4.79 7.42 -17.59
N GLY A 169 -3.74 6.67 -17.89
CA GLY A 169 -2.48 7.16 -18.38
C GLY A 169 -2.48 7.43 -19.88
N PHE A 170 -1.27 7.64 -20.40
CA PHE A 170 -1.03 7.90 -21.82
C PHE A 170 -1.65 6.82 -22.72
N ARG A 171 -2.19 7.23 -23.87
CA ARG A 171 -2.86 6.35 -24.84
C ARG A 171 -4.03 5.53 -24.28
N GLY A 172 -4.63 5.97 -23.17
CA GLY A 172 -5.77 5.29 -22.57
C GLY A 172 -5.38 4.09 -21.70
N ALA A 173 -4.09 3.92 -21.37
CA ALA A 173 -3.65 2.86 -20.46
C ALA A 173 -4.35 2.99 -19.11
N VAL A 174 -4.97 1.92 -18.62
CA VAL A 174 -5.60 1.90 -17.30
C VAL A 174 -4.50 1.69 -16.27
N MET A 175 -4.30 2.66 -15.38
CA MET A 175 -3.30 2.59 -14.32
C MET A 175 -3.90 1.82 -13.13
N VAL A 176 -3.90 0.49 -13.26
CA VAL A 176 -4.33 -0.43 -12.19
C VAL A 176 -3.55 -0.10 -10.91
N ASP A 177 -4.24 -0.10 -9.77
CA ASP A 177 -3.64 0.17 -8.44
C ASP A 177 -2.88 1.50 -8.35
N ALA A 178 -3.46 2.56 -8.93
CA ALA A 178 -2.83 3.87 -9.04
C ALA A 178 -1.43 3.81 -9.69
N GLY A 179 -1.28 2.94 -10.69
CA GLY A 179 -0.02 2.65 -11.37
C GLY A 179 0.88 1.68 -10.61
N PHE A 180 0.28 0.66 -9.98
CA PHE A 180 0.96 -0.32 -9.13
C PHE A 180 1.64 0.27 -7.89
N ARG A 181 1.17 1.43 -7.45
CA ARG A 181 1.56 2.04 -6.18
C ARG A 181 0.78 1.46 -5.02
N ALA A 182 -0.48 1.05 -5.24
CA ALA A 182 -1.22 0.31 -4.23
C ALA A 182 -0.79 -1.16 -4.22
N GLN A 183 0.13 -1.53 -3.32
CA GLN A 183 0.70 -2.87 -3.24
C GLN A 183 0.00 -3.69 -2.16
N ILE A 184 -1.22 -4.14 -2.43
CA ILE A 184 -2.09 -4.74 -1.39
C ILE A 184 -1.76 -6.20 -1.07
N ASN A 185 -1.03 -6.90 -1.93
CA ASN A 185 -0.76 -8.32 -1.76
C ASN A 185 0.46 -8.80 -2.56
N ARG A 186 0.96 -9.97 -2.19
CA ARG A 186 2.06 -10.69 -2.82
C ARG A 186 1.56 -11.94 -3.52
N ALA A 187 2.42 -12.52 -4.36
CA ALA A 187 2.12 -13.80 -5.01
C ALA A 187 1.97 -14.92 -3.97
N GLU A 188 2.79 -14.90 -2.92
CA GLU A 188 2.76 -15.90 -1.85
C GLU A 188 1.44 -15.87 -1.08
N ASP A 189 0.88 -14.68 -0.84
CA ASP A 189 -0.42 -14.53 -0.14
C ASP A 189 -1.56 -15.20 -0.91
N HIS A 190 -1.53 -15.12 -2.25
CA HIS A 190 -2.52 -15.78 -3.10
C HIS A 190 -2.44 -17.31 -3.02
N GLN A 191 -1.22 -17.85 -2.96
CA GLN A 191 -1.00 -19.28 -2.81
C GLN A 191 -1.50 -19.76 -1.44
N ALA A 192 -1.18 -19.02 -0.37
CA ALA A 192 -1.52 -19.39 0.99
C ALA A 192 -3.03 -19.31 1.28
N LEU A 193 -3.72 -18.27 0.80
CA LEU A 193 -5.09 -17.96 1.23
C LEU A 193 -6.19 -18.52 0.31
N THR A 194 -5.93 -18.70 -0.99
CA THR A 194 -7.02 -18.81 -1.98
C THR A 194 -7.04 -20.11 -2.79
N CYS A 195 -5.89 -20.78 -2.98
CA CYS A 195 -5.77 -21.84 -3.97
C CYS A 195 -5.27 -23.15 -3.36
N SER A 196 -5.78 -24.28 -3.86
CA SER A 196 -5.14 -25.58 -3.61
C SER A 196 -3.76 -25.61 -4.28
N THR A 197 -2.84 -26.39 -3.72
CA THR A 197 -1.48 -26.58 -4.29
C THR A 197 -1.53 -27.01 -5.75
N ALA A 198 -2.39 -27.96 -6.09
CA ALA A 198 -2.57 -28.43 -7.47
C ALA A 198 -3.02 -27.32 -8.43
N THR A 199 -3.93 -26.43 -7.99
CA THR A 199 -4.38 -25.28 -8.79
C THR A 199 -3.24 -24.28 -9.00
N TRP A 200 -2.48 -24.01 -7.94
CA TRP A 200 -1.34 -23.10 -8.00
C TRP A 200 -0.24 -23.62 -8.95
N ASP A 201 0.08 -24.91 -8.85
CA ASP A 201 1.10 -25.54 -9.71
C ASP A 201 0.70 -25.50 -11.19
N ALA A 202 -0.57 -25.80 -11.49
CA ALA A 202 -1.09 -25.70 -12.86
C ALA A 202 -1.04 -24.26 -13.38
N LEU A 203 -1.43 -23.28 -12.56
CA LEU A 203 -1.38 -21.86 -12.90
C LEU A 203 0.06 -21.40 -13.19
N MET A 204 1.00 -21.74 -12.33
CA MET A 204 2.41 -21.40 -12.47
C MET A 204 3.06 -22.11 -13.66
N HIS A 205 2.63 -23.33 -13.99
CA HIS A 205 3.03 -24.03 -15.22
C HIS A 205 2.67 -23.22 -16.47
N TYR A 206 1.42 -22.79 -16.61
CA TYR A 206 0.99 -21.99 -17.78
C TYR A 206 1.60 -20.59 -17.79
N ALA A 207 1.69 -19.93 -16.62
CA ALA A 207 2.36 -18.65 -16.50
C ALA A 207 3.84 -18.74 -16.92
N GLY A 208 4.52 -19.84 -16.56
CA GLY A 208 5.88 -20.14 -17.00
C GLY A 208 6.00 -20.23 -18.52
N GLN A 209 5.09 -20.94 -19.18
CA GLN A 209 5.07 -21.03 -20.65
C GLN A 209 4.85 -19.67 -21.32
N LEU A 210 3.95 -18.84 -20.80
CA LEU A 210 3.70 -17.50 -21.34
C LEU A 210 4.95 -16.62 -21.25
N LYS A 211 5.65 -16.68 -20.11
CA LYS A 211 6.91 -15.97 -19.88
C LYS A 211 8.01 -16.44 -20.82
N GLN A 212 8.21 -17.75 -20.97
CA GLN A 212 9.22 -18.32 -21.88
C GLN A 212 8.99 -17.91 -23.34
N LYS A 213 7.73 -17.80 -23.76
CA LYS A 213 7.35 -17.36 -25.10
C LYS A 213 7.35 -15.83 -25.27
N GLY A 214 7.58 -15.06 -24.20
CA GLY A 214 7.51 -13.59 -24.24
C GLY A 214 6.12 -13.05 -24.63
N THR A 215 5.05 -13.77 -24.26
CA THR A 215 3.69 -13.44 -24.69
C THR A 215 3.21 -12.17 -23.99
N LYS A 216 2.66 -11.22 -24.76
CA LYS A 216 2.08 -9.98 -24.26
C LYS A 216 0.57 -9.98 -24.46
N ILE A 217 -0.17 -9.69 -23.40
CA ILE A 217 -1.63 -9.72 -23.39
C ILE A 217 -2.15 -8.29 -23.15
N ALA A 218 -3.13 -7.86 -23.94
CA ALA A 218 -3.75 -6.54 -23.78
C ALA A 218 -5.27 -6.65 -23.81
N PHE A 219 -5.93 -6.17 -22.74
CA PHE A 219 -7.38 -6.00 -22.70
C PHE A 219 -7.76 -4.61 -23.19
N PHE A 220 -8.77 -4.55 -24.05
CA PHE A 220 -9.42 -3.31 -24.46
C PHE A 220 -10.81 -3.25 -23.84
N SER A 221 -11.09 -2.21 -23.06
CA SER A 221 -12.37 -2.02 -22.39
C SER A 221 -12.99 -0.66 -22.73
N ALA A 222 -14.32 -0.58 -22.72
CA ALA A 222 -15.02 0.68 -22.96
C ALA A 222 -14.95 1.63 -21.74
N THR A 223 -14.99 1.06 -20.54
CA THR A 223 -14.92 1.81 -19.28
C THR A 223 -13.79 1.27 -18.39
N PRO A 224 -12.94 2.18 -17.84
CA PRO A 224 -11.91 1.78 -16.87
C PRO A 224 -12.48 1.69 -15.44
N GLN A 225 -13.65 2.29 -15.21
CA GLN A 225 -14.39 2.37 -13.94
C GLN A 225 -15.79 1.75 -14.10
N GLY A 226 -16.28 1.09 -13.05
CA GLY A 226 -17.68 0.65 -12.95
C GLY A 226 -17.95 -0.76 -13.49
N GLY A 227 -18.71 -1.53 -12.71
CA GLY A 227 -19.16 -2.90 -13.02
C GLY A 227 -18.21 -4.02 -12.54
N GLY A 228 -18.77 -5.21 -12.27
CA GLY A 228 -17.99 -6.37 -11.81
C GLY A 228 -16.87 -6.78 -12.77
N VAL A 229 -17.09 -6.61 -14.08
CA VAL A 229 -16.10 -6.98 -15.11
C VAL A 229 -14.89 -6.06 -15.14
N ALA A 230 -15.02 -4.79 -14.72
CA ALA A 230 -13.87 -3.91 -14.58
C ALA A 230 -13.00 -4.39 -13.39
N LEU A 231 -13.62 -4.61 -12.23
CA LEU A 231 -12.94 -5.08 -11.02
C LEU A 231 -12.15 -6.38 -11.24
N MET A 232 -12.75 -7.37 -11.89
CA MET A 232 -12.08 -8.65 -12.20
C MET A 232 -10.84 -8.45 -13.06
N ARG A 233 -10.87 -7.52 -14.03
CA ARG A 233 -9.69 -7.24 -14.88
C ARG A 233 -8.59 -6.54 -14.10
N HIS A 234 -8.93 -5.61 -13.21
CA HIS A 234 -7.94 -4.96 -12.33
C HIS A 234 -7.24 -6.00 -11.45
N ALA A 235 -8.00 -6.88 -10.80
CA ALA A 235 -7.45 -7.96 -9.98
C ALA A 235 -6.55 -8.90 -10.79
N LEU A 236 -6.97 -9.27 -12.01
CA LEU A 236 -6.17 -10.13 -12.90
C LEU A 236 -4.88 -9.43 -13.37
N VAL A 237 -4.95 -8.16 -13.77
CA VAL A 237 -3.77 -7.37 -14.16
C VAL A 237 -2.77 -7.28 -13.01
N ARG A 238 -3.27 -6.99 -11.79
CA ARG A 238 -2.46 -6.97 -10.57
C ARG A 238 -1.77 -8.32 -10.35
N PHE A 239 -2.55 -9.41 -10.37
CA PHE A 239 -2.02 -10.76 -10.15
C PHE A 239 -0.98 -11.16 -11.20
N CYS A 240 -1.27 -10.95 -12.49
CA CYS A 240 -0.34 -11.24 -13.58
C CYS A 240 0.99 -10.48 -13.40
N ARG A 241 0.94 -9.22 -12.94
CA ARG A 241 2.16 -8.46 -12.63
C ARG A 241 2.97 -9.11 -11.51
N LEU A 242 2.32 -9.58 -10.44
CA LEU A 242 3.01 -10.23 -9.31
C LEU A 242 3.77 -11.49 -9.75
N ILE A 243 3.20 -12.29 -10.65
CA ILE A 243 3.82 -13.53 -11.17
C ILE A 243 4.72 -13.32 -12.41
N GLY A 244 4.85 -12.09 -12.86
CA GLY A 244 5.72 -11.69 -13.97
C GLY A 244 5.17 -11.94 -15.39
N VAL A 245 3.86 -12.04 -15.56
CA VAL A 245 3.19 -12.15 -16.87
C VAL A 245 2.85 -10.75 -17.40
N ASP A 246 3.21 -10.45 -18.65
CA ASP A 246 2.96 -9.15 -19.30
C ASP A 246 1.49 -9.05 -19.73
N LEU A 247 0.67 -8.47 -18.85
CA LEU A 247 -0.75 -8.24 -19.08
C LEU A 247 -1.10 -6.78 -18.79
N SER A 248 -1.76 -6.13 -19.76
CA SER A 248 -2.12 -4.71 -19.68
C SER A 248 -3.59 -4.49 -20.00
N CYS A 249 -4.15 -3.37 -19.53
CA CYS A 249 -5.52 -2.95 -19.83
C CYS A 249 -5.52 -1.53 -20.38
N SER A 250 -6.27 -1.30 -21.46
CA SER A 250 -6.44 0.01 -22.10
C SER A 250 -7.91 0.33 -22.29
N LYS A 251 -8.27 1.59 -22.04
CA LYS A 251 -9.55 2.16 -22.45
C LYS A 251 -9.54 2.38 -23.95
N ALA A 252 -10.49 1.77 -24.65
CA ALA A 252 -10.66 2.00 -26.08
C ALA A 252 -11.14 3.43 -26.34
N ALA A 253 -10.52 4.11 -27.30
CA ALA A 253 -11.04 5.36 -27.82
C ALA A 253 -12.29 5.08 -28.67
N PRO A 254 -13.26 6.03 -28.73
CA PRO A 254 -14.40 5.93 -29.64
C PRO A 254 -13.92 5.63 -31.07
N GLY A 255 -14.51 4.60 -31.71
CA GLY A 255 -14.17 4.18 -33.08
C GLY A 255 -13.01 3.17 -33.24
N ARG A 256 -12.26 2.83 -32.17
CA ARG A 256 -11.13 1.88 -32.28
C ARG A 256 -11.52 0.40 -32.12
N LEU A 257 -12.62 0.10 -31.40
CA LEU A 257 -13.09 -1.27 -31.18
C LEU A 257 -13.50 -1.99 -32.48
N GLN A 258 -14.06 -1.27 -33.46
CA GLN A 258 -14.41 -1.84 -34.77
C GLN A 258 -13.18 -2.29 -35.58
N LYS A 259 -12.00 -1.70 -35.36
CA LYS A 259 -10.76 -2.11 -36.05
C LYS A 259 -10.16 -3.39 -35.45
N TYR A 260 -10.18 -3.53 -34.12
CA TYR A 260 -9.61 -4.71 -33.46
C TYR A 260 -10.44 -5.98 -33.64
N SER A 261 -11.77 -5.85 -33.79
CA SER A 261 -12.63 -7.01 -34.09
C SER A 261 -12.41 -7.58 -35.50
N LYS A 262 -11.78 -6.83 -36.42
CA LYS A 262 -11.40 -7.32 -37.76
C LYS A 262 -10.08 -8.08 -37.75
N CYS A 263 -9.13 -7.77 -36.85
CA CYS A 263 -7.83 -8.46 -36.78
C CYS A 263 -7.86 -9.81 -36.04
N LEU A 264 -8.97 -10.19 -35.40
CA LEU A 264 -9.11 -11.48 -34.71
C LEU A 264 -9.88 -12.52 -35.56
N LEU A 265 -10.25 -12.17 -36.80
CA LEU A 265 -10.99 -13.02 -37.75
C LEU A 265 -10.21 -13.26 -39.06
N GLU A 266 -8.92 -12.92 -39.09
CA GLU A 266 -7.95 -13.32 -40.14
C GLU A 266 -6.82 -14.11 -39.48
#